data_AF-A0A554VL51-F1
#
_entry.id   AF-A0A554VL51-F1
#
_cell.length_a   1.000
_cell.length_b   1.000
_cell.length_c   1.000
_cell.angle_alpha   90.00
_cell.angle_beta   90.00
_cell.angle_gamma   90.00
#
_symmetry.space_group_name_H-M   'P 1'
#
loop_
_entity.id
_entity.type
_entity.pdbx_description
1 polymer ?
#
loop_
_entity_poly.entity_id
_entity_poly.type
_entity_poly.pdbx_seq_one_letter_code
_entity_poly.pdbx_strand_id
1 'polypeptide(L)'
;MFRNPFSFSGRIRRLEYGLSYIIFLAAFFMMGMIIEVFDEAESLFFLIILPGYWFIIAQGTKRCHDLGSSGFFQLIPFYGLIMIFGEGQDGNNRYGYNPKENHIPTTPKKPFQFKVALPKNRTILDIGNELLCIALLNTLFAIIIKNYIQLEGIRLLLIGFSFIPCYFLLLVLSHKRSALPNLKPYLFRHRVMYAIIIYVLIQLYNLVFLNLDFSVDTIVSGIFLILLITGITYIPFLIYPRYFKNEVSNDERNNSEIIKY
;
A
#
# COMPACT_ATOMS: atom_id res chain seq x y z
N MET A 1 -2.82 -14.80 25.25
CA MET A 1 -2.93 -14.97 23.78
C MET A 1 -4.27 -14.38 23.34
N PHE A 2 -4.37 -13.76 22.16
CA PHE A 2 -5.57 -13.08 21.64
C PHE A 2 -6.08 -11.91 22.50
N ARG A 3 -5.17 -11.09 23.05
CA ARG A 3 -5.58 -9.87 23.75
C ARG A 3 -5.95 -8.80 22.72
N ASN A 4 -7.21 -8.35 22.75
CA ASN A 4 -7.78 -7.36 21.82
C ASN A 4 -7.56 -7.75 20.33
N PRO A 5 -8.16 -8.85 19.85
CA PRO A 5 -7.81 -9.45 18.56
C PRO A 5 -8.17 -8.58 17.34
N PHE A 6 -9.15 -7.70 17.49
CA PHE A 6 -9.59 -6.75 16.46
C PHE A 6 -8.88 -5.38 16.52
N SER A 7 -7.88 -5.22 17.40
CA SER A 7 -7.08 -4.00 17.50
C SER A 7 -5.81 -4.11 16.67
N PHE A 8 -5.34 -3.00 16.07
CA PHE A 8 -4.05 -2.95 15.37
C PHE A 8 -2.85 -2.74 16.31
N SER A 9 -3.09 -2.42 17.58
CA SER A 9 -2.05 -2.05 18.53
C SER A 9 -1.43 -3.26 19.23
N GLY A 10 -0.12 -3.19 19.44
CA GLY A 10 0.66 -4.21 20.13
C GLY A 10 1.42 -5.14 19.18
N ARG A 11 1.92 -6.24 19.75
CA ARG A 11 2.81 -7.21 19.10
C ARG A 11 2.31 -8.62 19.33
N ILE A 12 2.34 -9.47 18.30
CA ILE A 12 2.04 -10.90 18.42
C ILE A 12 3.14 -11.75 17.79
N ARG A 13 3.33 -12.94 18.36
CA ARG A 13 4.33 -13.90 17.90
C ARG A 13 3.78 -14.79 16.79
N ARG A 14 4.68 -15.54 16.15
CA ARG A 14 4.39 -16.54 15.11
C ARG A 14 3.25 -17.49 15.45
N LEU A 15 3.17 -17.98 16.69
CA LEU A 15 2.11 -18.92 17.11
C LEU A 15 0.73 -18.26 17.12
N GLU A 16 0.60 -17.07 17.72
CA GLU A 16 -0.68 -16.35 17.73
C GLU A 16 -1.09 -15.93 16.32
N TYR A 17 -0.14 -15.45 15.50
CA TYR A 17 -0.41 -15.13 14.10
C TYR A 17 -0.82 -16.36 13.27
N GLY A 18 -0.13 -17.49 13.41
CA GLY A 18 -0.45 -18.74 12.73
C GLY A 18 -1.83 -19.27 13.12
N LEU A 19 -2.18 -19.23 14.41
CA LEU A 19 -3.52 -19.58 14.87
C LEU A 19 -4.58 -18.62 14.34
N SER A 20 -4.32 -17.30 14.30
CA SER A 20 -5.22 -16.34 13.65
C SER A 20 -5.48 -16.69 12.19
N TYR A 21 -4.43 -17.07 11.46
CA TYR A 21 -4.57 -17.48 10.05
C TYR A 21 -5.37 -18.77 9.89
N ILE A 22 -5.13 -19.77 10.75
CA ILE A 22 -5.89 -21.03 10.77
C ILE A 22 -7.36 -20.77 11.10
N ILE A 23 -7.66 -19.94 12.11
CA ILE A 23 -9.02 -19.57 12.49
C ILE A 23 -9.72 -18.88 11.32
N PHE A 24 -9.04 -17.95 10.66
CA PHE A 24 -9.58 -17.26 9.49
C PHE A 24 -9.87 -18.23 8.34
N LEU A 25 -8.95 -19.13 8.02
CA LEU A 25 -9.14 -20.14 6.98
C LEU A 25 -10.29 -21.10 7.32
N ALA A 26 -10.36 -21.58 8.55
CA ALA A 26 -11.45 -22.47 8.99
C ALA A 26 -12.81 -21.78 8.85
N ALA A 27 -12.92 -20.52 9.31
CA ALA A 27 -14.14 -19.73 9.14
C ALA A 27 -14.48 -19.50 7.67
N PHE A 28 -13.47 -19.21 6.83
CA PHE A 28 -13.64 -19.01 5.39
C PHE A 28 -14.19 -20.26 4.70
N PHE A 29 -13.57 -21.42 4.93
CA PHE A 29 -14.01 -22.69 4.33
C PHE A 29 -15.37 -23.14 4.84
N MET A 30 -15.63 -23.05 6.14
CA MET A 30 -16.96 -23.38 6.68
C MET A 30 -18.04 -22.50 6.04
N MET A 31 -17.76 -21.23 5.81
CA MET A 31 -18.71 -20.35 5.15
C MET A 31 -18.94 -20.72 3.68
N GLY A 32 -17.89 -21.12 2.95
CA GLY A 32 -18.02 -21.65 1.60
C GLY A 32 -18.97 -22.85 1.53
N MET A 33 -18.82 -23.80 2.46
CA MET A 33 -19.71 -24.95 2.58
C MET A 33 -21.17 -24.56 2.89
N ILE A 34 -21.38 -23.51 3.70
CA ILE A 34 -22.73 -23.03 4.03
C ILE A 34 -23.40 -22.42 2.81
N ILE A 35 -22.67 -21.63 2.01
CA ILE A 35 -23.23 -21.01 0.78
C ILE A 35 -23.67 -22.10 -0.21
N GLU A 36 -22.88 -23.15 -0.39
CA GLU A 36 -23.25 -24.26 -1.28
C GLU A 36 -24.54 -24.98 -0.86
N VAL A 37 -24.89 -24.95 0.43
CA VAL A 37 -26.10 -25.60 0.97
C VAL A 37 -27.30 -24.64 1.00
N PHE A 38 -27.09 -23.33 1.10
CA PHE A 38 -28.14 -22.34 1.27
C PHE A 38 -27.99 -21.19 0.25
N ASP A 39 -28.75 -21.26 -0.85
CA ASP A 39 -28.70 -20.28 -1.96
C ASP A 39 -28.95 -18.82 -1.51
N GLU A 40 -29.71 -18.59 -0.44
CA GLU A 40 -29.99 -17.23 0.07
C GLU A 40 -28.87 -16.66 0.98
N ALA A 41 -27.83 -17.45 1.29
CA ALA A 41 -26.77 -17.06 2.22
C ALA A 41 -25.68 -16.16 1.60
N GLU A 42 -25.73 -15.87 0.29
CA GLU A 42 -24.75 -14.99 -0.38
C GLU A 42 -24.71 -13.58 0.24
N SER A 43 -25.86 -13.01 0.60
CA SER A 43 -25.90 -11.69 1.25
C SER A 43 -25.33 -11.71 2.67
N LEU A 44 -25.50 -12.85 3.37
CA LEU A 44 -24.97 -13.08 4.72
C LEU A 44 -23.45 -13.31 4.71
N PHE A 45 -22.91 -13.80 3.60
CA PHE A 45 -21.47 -13.96 3.39
C PHE A 45 -20.69 -12.69 3.67
N PHE A 46 -21.09 -11.57 3.06
CA PHE A 46 -20.38 -10.31 3.20
C PHE A 46 -20.42 -9.79 4.65
N LEU A 47 -21.53 -10.01 5.37
CA LEU A 47 -21.67 -9.59 6.77
C LEU A 47 -20.74 -10.36 7.71
N ILE A 48 -20.51 -11.64 7.46
CA ILE A 48 -19.70 -12.51 8.32
C ILE A 48 -18.21 -12.43 7.94
N ILE A 49 -17.90 -12.27 6.65
CA ILE A 49 -16.51 -12.26 6.15
C ILE A 49 -15.76 -10.98 6.53
N LEU A 50 -16.46 -9.83 6.58
CA LEU A 50 -15.86 -8.53 6.88
C LEU A 50 -15.17 -8.48 8.26
N PRO A 51 -15.81 -8.93 9.36
CA PRO A 51 -15.13 -9.11 10.65
C PRO A 51 -13.94 -10.05 10.58
N GLY A 52 -14.01 -11.12 9.77
CA GLY A 52 -12.90 -12.06 9.56
C GLY A 52 -11.69 -11.38 8.90
N TYR A 53 -11.93 -10.58 7.86
CA TYR A 53 -10.88 -9.78 7.22
C TYR A 53 -10.29 -8.75 8.19
N TRP A 54 -11.13 -8.05 8.95
CA TRP A 54 -10.65 -7.11 9.96
C TRP A 54 -9.75 -7.80 11.00
N PHE A 55 -10.18 -8.96 11.49
CA PHE A 55 -9.41 -9.78 12.40
C PHE A 55 -8.03 -10.14 11.81
N ILE A 56 -7.97 -10.71 10.61
CA ILE A 56 -6.69 -11.17 10.07
C ILE A 56 -5.74 -10.01 9.73
N ILE A 57 -6.26 -8.86 9.28
CA ILE A 57 -5.46 -7.65 9.02
C ILE A 57 -4.94 -7.04 10.33
N ALA A 58 -5.75 -7.04 11.39
CA ALA A 58 -5.35 -6.57 12.72
C ALA A 58 -4.23 -7.45 13.29
N GLN A 59 -4.37 -8.78 13.17
CA GLN A 59 -3.36 -9.73 13.61
C GLN A 59 -2.07 -9.63 12.78
N GLY A 60 -2.19 -9.55 11.45
CA GLY A 60 -1.06 -9.32 10.54
C GLY A 60 -0.31 -8.03 10.86
N THR A 61 -1.03 -6.96 11.22
CA THR A 61 -0.44 -5.69 11.65
C THR A 61 0.40 -5.86 12.92
N LYS A 62 -0.14 -6.52 13.96
CA LYS A 62 0.63 -6.80 15.18
C LYS A 62 1.83 -7.72 14.93
N ARG A 63 1.75 -8.60 13.92
CA ARG A 63 2.87 -9.44 13.54
C ARG A 63 3.97 -8.65 12.83
N CYS A 64 3.60 -7.72 11.95
CA CYS A 64 4.53 -6.76 11.35
C CYS A 64 5.22 -5.90 12.43
N HIS A 65 4.46 -5.45 13.42
CA HIS A 65 4.98 -4.71 14.57
C HIS A 65 5.97 -5.51 15.39
N ASP A 66 5.73 -6.82 15.56
CA ASP A 66 6.68 -7.70 16.24
C ASP A 66 8.00 -7.82 15.46
N LEU A 67 7.96 -7.75 14.13
CA LEU A 67 9.14 -7.71 13.25
C LEU A 67 9.79 -6.30 13.15
N GLY A 68 9.27 -5.30 13.87
CA GLY A 68 9.77 -3.92 13.82
C GLY A 68 9.37 -3.14 12.57
N SER A 69 8.46 -3.68 11.75
CA SER A 69 7.98 -3.08 10.49
C SER A 69 6.62 -2.38 10.67
N SER A 70 6.17 -1.60 9.69
CA SER A 70 4.82 -1.01 9.72
C SER A 70 3.76 -2.06 9.40
N GLY A 71 2.54 -1.87 9.90
CA GLY A 71 1.40 -2.77 9.61
C GLY A 71 1.11 -2.96 8.12
N PHE A 72 1.48 -1.98 7.28
CA PHE A 72 1.30 -2.04 5.83
C PHE A 72 2.23 -3.04 5.14
N PHE A 73 3.29 -3.52 5.79
CA PHE A 73 4.22 -4.48 5.17
C PHE A 73 3.55 -5.81 4.85
N GLN A 74 2.44 -6.17 5.50
CA GLN A 74 1.65 -7.35 5.15
C GLN A 74 1.08 -7.31 3.72
N LEU A 75 1.02 -6.13 3.09
CA LEU A 75 0.58 -5.96 1.70
C LEU A 75 1.69 -6.20 0.68
N ILE A 76 2.96 -6.27 1.12
CA ILE A 76 4.09 -6.55 0.24
C ILE A 76 3.99 -8.04 -0.17
N PRO A 77 3.99 -8.37 -1.47
CA PRO A 77 3.99 -9.75 -1.93
C PRO A 77 5.08 -10.57 -1.24
N PHE A 78 4.75 -11.81 -0.85
CA PHE A 78 5.62 -12.76 -0.14
C PHE A 78 6.08 -12.35 1.27
N TYR A 79 5.76 -11.16 1.77
CA TYR A 79 6.10 -10.76 3.16
C TYR A 79 5.40 -11.65 4.20
N GLY A 80 4.29 -12.29 3.83
CA GLY A 80 3.64 -13.34 4.61
C GLY A 80 4.59 -14.47 5.04
N LEU A 81 5.56 -14.85 4.19
CA LEU A 81 6.55 -15.87 4.52
C LEU A 81 7.47 -15.37 5.66
N ILE A 82 7.88 -14.11 5.62
CA ILE A 82 8.67 -13.49 6.69
C ILE A 82 7.84 -13.41 7.98
N MET A 83 6.54 -13.12 7.88
CA MET A 83 5.64 -13.11 9.04
C MET A 83 5.50 -14.49 9.71
N ILE A 84 5.47 -15.57 8.93
CA ILE A 84 5.34 -16.94 9.43
C ILE A 84 6.66 -17.44 10.05
N PHE A 85 7.79 -17.24 9.37
CA PHE A 85 9.07 -17.84 9.75
C PHE A 85 10.01 -16.90 10.53
N GLY A 86 9.90 -15.59 10.33
CA GLY A 86 10.82 -14.61 10.91
C GLY A 86 10.78 -14.57 12.44
N GLU A 87 11.91 -14.30 13.06
CA GLU A 87 11.95 -14.02 14.49
C GLU A 87 11.51 -12.58 14.77
N GLY A 88 10.72 -12.38 15.83
CA GLY A 88 10.36 -11.04 16.30
C GLY A 88 11.59 -10.28 16.81
N GLN A 89 11.49 -8.95 16.82
CA GLN A 89 12.50 -8.07 17.36
C GLN A 89 12.67 -8.29 18.88
N ASP A 90 13.90 -8.51 19.33
CA ASP A 90 14.19 -8.63 20.76
C ASP A 90 13.99 -7.29 21.49
N GLY A 91 13.64 -7.35 22.78
CA GLY A 91 13.34 -6.18 23.60
C GLY A 91 12.13 -5.37 23.15
N ASN A 92 11.90 -4.24 23.83
CA ASN A 92 10.79 -3.35 23.53
C ASN A 92 11.06 -2.56 22.24
N ASN A 93 10.00 -2.31 21.47
CA ASN A 93 10.06 -1.41 20.31
C ASN A 93 8.93 -0.38 20.37
N ARG A 94 8.84 0.48 19.36
CA ARG A 94 7.83 1.56 19.29
C ARG A 94 6.37 1.07 19.31
N TYR A 95 6.14 -0.21 19.09
CA TYR A 95 4.81 -0.84 19.08
C TYR A 95 4.49 -1.57 20.39
N GLY A 96 5.41 -1.56 21.36
CA GLY A 96 5.21 -2.08 22.71
C GLY A 96 6.20 -3.16 23.12
N TYR A 97 5.85 -3.80 24.23
CA TYR A 97 6.69 -4.77 24.91
C TYR A 97 6.94 -6.04 24.10
N ASN A 98 8.12 -6.64 24.25
CA ASN A 98 8.42 -7.94 23.64
C ASN A 98 7.47 -9.00 24.21
N PRO A 99 6.66 -9.69 23.37
CA PRO A 99 5.77 -10.74 23.86
C PRO A 99 6.51 -11.99 24.41
N LYS A 100 7.83 -12.06 24.27
CA LYS A 100 8.68 -13.10 24.90
C LYS A 100 9.11 -12.77 26.34
N GLU A 101 9.16 -11.49 26.72
CA GLU A 101 9.82 -11.06 27.95
C GLU A 101 8.80 -10.76 29.06
N ASN A 102 8.89 -11.50 30.16
CA ASN A 102 8.37 -11.05 31.45
C ASN A 102 9.39 -10.06 32.05
N HIS A 103 9.16 -8.76 31.88
CA HIS A 103 9.82 -7.64 32.58
C HIS A 103 11.33 -7.76 32.90
N ILE A 104 12.19 -8.01 31.91
CA ILE A 104 13.64 -7.76 32.06
C ILE A 104 14.12 -6.94 30.86
N PRO A 105 14.63 -5.71 31.05
CA PRO A 105 15.06 -4.88 29.94
C PRO A 105 16.35 -5.46 29.36
N THR A 106 16.24 -6.13 28.21
CA THR A 106 17.42 -6.51 27.43
C THR A 106 17.64 -5.50 26.31
N THR A 107 18.90 -5.08 26.17
CA THR A 107 19.34 -4.07 25.22
C THR A 107 19.02 -4.49 23.78
N PRO A 108 18.51 -3.58 22.93
CA PRO A 108 18.01 -3.92 21.60
C PRO A 108 19.14 -4.43 20.69
N LYS A 109 18.99 -5.64 20.16
CA LYS A 109 19.81 -6.11 19.02
C LYS A 109 19.42 -5.34 17.76
N LYS A 110 20.41 -4.81 17.03
CA LYS A 110 20.18 -4.07 15.78
C LYS A 110 19.58 -5.01 14.72
N PRO A 111 18.49 -4.62 14.04
CA PRO A 111 17.87 -5.46 13.01
C PRO A 111 18.80 -5.66 11.81
N PHE A 112 18.55 -6.73 11.05
CA PHE A 112 19.19 -6.99 9.76
C PHE A 112 19.04 -5.77 8.84
N GLN A 113 20.17 -5.18 8.42
CA GLN A 113 20.20 -4.00 7.56
C GLN A 113 20.52 -4.40 6.13
N PHE A 114 19.50 -4.43 5.27
CA PHE A 114 19.69 -4.46 3.83
C PHE A 114 20.23 -3.10 3.36
N LYS A 115 21.52 -3.01 3.05
CA LYS A 115 22.15 -1.76 2.58
C LYS A 115 21.96 -1.59 1.08
N VAL A 116 20.84 -0.96 0.70
CA VAL A 116 20.73 -0.30 -0.61
C VAL A 116 21.36 1.08 -0.49
N ALA A 117 22.22 1.46 -1.44
CA ALA A 117 22.71 2.84 -1.52
C ALA A 117 21.54 3.77 -1.88
N LEU A 118 21.01 4.48 -0.89
CA LEU A 118 19.91 5.42 -1.04
C LEU A 118 20.44 6.81 -1.39
N PRO A 119 19.65 7.66 -2.06
CA PRO A 119 19.95 9.08 -2.17
C PRO A 119 20.17 9.70 -0.78
N LYS A 120 21.10 10.66 -0.64
CA LYS A 120 21.36 11.35 0.64
C LYS A 120 20.04 11.77 1.31
N ASN A 121 19.91 11.46 2.61
CA ASN A 121 18.77 11.79 3.49
C ASN A 121 17.43 11.10 3.19
N ARG A 122 17.41 9.90 2.60
CA ARG A 122 16.17 9.12 2.40
C ARG A 122 16.29 7.71 2.95
N THR A 123 15.26 7.21 3.61
CA THR A 123 15.14 5.81 4.01
C THR A 123 14.45 4.97 2.92
N ILE A 124 14.64 3.65 2.92
CA ILE A 124 13.90 2.72 2.05
C ILE A 124 12.39 2.88 2.25
N LEU A 125 11.97 3.17 3.49
CA LEU A 125 10.57 3.38 3.84
C LEU A 125 10.01 4.66 3.19
N ASP A 126 10.80 5.73 3.12
CA ASP A 126 10.38 6.98 2.47
C ASP A 126 10.18 6.78 0.96
N ILE A 127 11.14 6.11 0.32
CA ILE A 127 11.06 5.80 -1.12
C ILE A 127 9.90 4.84 -1.40
N GLY A 128 9.74 3.82 -0.55
CA GLY A 128 8.63 2.88 -0.61
C GLY A 128 7.29 3.61 -0.53
N ASN A 129 7.07 4.44 0.49
CA ASN A 129 5.81 5.17 0.66
C ASN A 129 5.55 6.17 -0.49
N GLU A 130 6.60 6.83 -1.02
CA GLU A 130 6.48 7.81 -2.11
C GLU A 130 6.19 7.19 -3.50
N LEU A 131 6.58 5.93 -3.70
CA LEU A 131 6.38 5.19 -4.94
C LEU A 131 5.15 4.28 -4.90
N LEU A 132 4.92 3.60 -3.76
CA LEU A 132 3.99 2.49 -3.65
C LEU A 132 2.53 2.92 -3.79
N CYS A 133 2.07 3.91 -3.03
CA CYS A 133 0.65 4.26 -3.01
C CYS A 133 0.13 4.70 -4.39
N ILE A 134 0.88 5.54 -5.09
CA ILE A 134 0.47 6.08 -6.38
C ILE A 134 0.57 5.02 -7.47
N ALA A 135 1.65 4.24 -7.48
CA ALA A 135 1.81 3.20 -8.50
C ALA A 135 0.79 2.05 -8.32
N LEU A 136 0.48 1.66 -7.08
CA LEU A 136 -0.60 0.72 -6.80
C LEU A 136 -1.96 1.27 -7.24
N LEU A 137 -2.25 2.53 -6.96
CA LEU A 137 -3.52 3.16 -7.32
C LEU A 137 -3.68 3.27 -8.85
N ASN A 138 -2.62 3.65 -9.57
CA ASN A 138 -2.62 3.66 -11.04
C ASN A 138 -2.79 2.27 -11.63
N THR A 139 -2.13 1.26 -11.06
CA THR A 139 -2.28 -0.13 -11.51
C THR A 139 -3.71 -0.64 -11.26
N LEU A 140 -4.27 -0.37 -10.08
CA LEU A 140 -5.64 -0.73 -9.73
C LEU A 140 -6.64 -0.09 -10.70
N PHE A 141 -6.51 1.20 -10.96
CA PHE A 141 -7.38 1.91 -11.90
C PHE A 141 -7.24 1.37 -13.33
N ALA A 142 -6.03 1.01 -13.76
CA ALA A 142 -5.81 0.38 -15.06
C ALA A 142 -6.53 -0.98 -15.14
N ILE A 143 -6.48 -1.79 -14.09
CA ILE A 143 -7.17 -3.08 -14.05
C ILE A 143 -8.69 -2.91 -14.05
N ILE A 144 -9.21 -2.00 -13.22
CA ILE A 144 -10.64 -1.68 -13.16
C ILE A 144 -11.12 -1.32 -14.55
N ILE A 145 -10.50 -0.32 -15.17
CA ILE A 145 -10.85 0.13 -16.51
C ILE A 145 -10.74 -1.01 -17.53
N LYS A 146 -9.68 -1.84 -17.45
CA LYS A 146 -9.49 -2.98 -18.34
C LYS A 146 -10.68 -3.96 -18.26
N ASN A 147 -11.21 -4.19 -17.07
CA ASN A 147 -12.36 -5.07 -16.87
C ASN A 147 -13.68 -4.45 -17.37
N TYR A 148 -13.71 -3.13 -17.64
CA TYR A 148 -14.83 -2.43 -18.26
C TYR A 148 -14.56 -2.08 -19.74
N ILE A 149 -13.59 -2.72 -20.41
CA ILE A 149 -13.17 -2.43 -21.81
C ILE A 149 -14.27 -2.59 -22.87
N GLN A 150 -15.42 -3.22 -22.55
CA GLN A 150 -16.58 -3.20 -23.44
C GLN A 150 -17.23 -1.80 -23.59
N LEU A 151 -16.75 -0.79 -22.87
CA LEU A 151 -17.21 0.59 -22.99
C LEU A 151 -16.44 1.35 -24.10
N GLU A 152 -17.18 2.11 -24.92
CA GLU A 152 -16.61 2.98 -25.96
C GLU A 152 -15.49 3.90 -25.45
N GLY A 153 -14.53 4.25 -26.32
CA GLY A 153 -13.34 5.03 -25.96
C GLY A 153 -13.60 6.37 -25.26
N ILE A 154 -14.78 6.98 -25.42
CA ILE A 154 -15.16 8.20 -24.68
C ILE A 154 -15.43 7.89 -23.20
N ARG A 155 -16.10 6.77 -22.90
CA ARG A 155 -16.40 6.36 -21.52
C ARG A 155 -15.12 6.02 -20.76
N LEU A 156 -14.15 5.44 -21.45
CA LEU A 156 -12.79 5.22 -20.94
C LEU A 156 -12.15 6.53 -20.45
N LEU A 157 -12.21 7.57 -21.27
CA LEU A 157 -11.66 8.89 -20.93
C LEU A 157 -12.41 9.53 -19.76
N LEU A 158 -13.74 9.44 -19.73
CA LEU A 158 -14.56 9.97 -18.64
C LEU A 158 -14.24 9.30 -17.30
N ILE A 159 -14.07 7.98 -17.27
CA ILE A 159 -13.64 7.26 -16.06
C ILE A 159 -12.24 7.72 -15.66
N GLY A 160 -11.31 7.85 -16.61
CA GLY A 160 -9.98 8.39 -16.34
C GLY A 160 -10.02 9.78 -15.69
N PHE A 161 -10.81 10.69 -16.24
CA PHE A 161 -10.96 12.05 -15.69
C PHE A 161 -11.57 12.07 -14.28
N SER A 162 -12.42 11.10 -13.94
CA SER A 162 -12.97 10.97 -12.58
C SER A 162 -11.89 10.76 -11.51
N PHE A 163 -10.69 10.29 -11.87
CA PHE A 163 -9.59 10.12 -10.92
C PHE A 163 -8.88 11.42 -10.55
N ILE A 164 -8.99 12.47 -11.36
CA ILE A 164 -8.39 13.79 -11.08
C ILE A 164 -8.84 14.33 -9.70
N PRO A 165 -10.15 14.46 -9.40
CA PRO A 165 -10.59 14.96 -8.10
C PRO A 165 -10.15 14.04 -6.94
N CYS A 166 -10.14 12.72 -7.13
CA CYS A 166 -9.67 11.76 -6.12
C CYS A 166 -8.19 11.99 -5.78
N TYR A 167 -7.35 12.14 -6.79
CA TYR A 167 -5.92 12.42 -6.59
C TYR A 167 -5.68 13.81 -6.01
N PHE A 168 -6.47 14.81 -6.40
CA PHE A 168 -6.40 16.14 -5.80
C PHE A 168 -6.74 16.09 -4.30
N LEU A 169 -7.81 15.37 -3.94
CA LEU A 169 -8.19 15.16 -2.54
C LEU A 169 -7.10 14.41 -1.77
N LEU A 170 -6.50 13.38 -2.37
CA LEU A 170 -5.37 12.65 -1.78
C LEU A 170 -4.21 13.60 -1.47
N LEU A 171 -3.86 14.52 -2.38
CA LEU A 171 -2.83 15.53 -2.14
C LEU A 171 -3.20 16.47 -0.98
N VAL A 172 -4.46 16.93 -0.94
CA VAL A 172 -4.96 17.80 0.14
C VAL A 172 -4.86 17.11 1.50
N LEU A 173 -5.27 15.84 1.59
CA LEU A 173 -5.20 15.05 2.82
C LEU A 173 -3.76 14.73 3.21
N SER A 174 -2.93 14.33 2.26
CA SER A 174 -1.54 13.94 2.49
C SER A 174 -0.67 15.11 2.93
N HIS A 175 -0.92 16.31 2.41
CA HIS A 175 -0.10 17.49 2.69
C HIS A 175 -0.82 18.51 3.57
N LYS A 176 -2.04 18.24 4.05
CA LYS A 176 -2.81 19.17 4.90
C LYS A 176 -2.84 20.61 4.37
N ARG A 177 -2.99 20.79 3.06
CA ARG A 177 -2.95 22.11 2.37
C ARG A 177 -1.61 22.85 2.43
N SER A 178 -0.54 22.20 2.88
CA SER A 178 0.83 22.72 2.78
C SER A 178 1.39 22.48 1.38
N ALA A 179 2.43 23.22 1.02
CA ALA A 179 3.02 23.13 -0.29
C ALA A 179 3.59 21.73 -0.59
N LEU A 180 3.53 21.35 -1.86
CA LEU A 180 4.10 20.09 -2.32
C LEU A 180 5.63 20.11 -2.15
N PRO A 181 6.24 19.00 -1.70
CA PRO A 181 7.69 18.86 -1.74
C PRO A 181 8.18 18.95 -3.19
N ASN A 182 9.43 19.39 -3.39
CA ASN A 182 10.02 19.47 -4.72
C ASN A 182 10.18 18.05 -5.31
N LEU A 183 9.22 17.61 -6.13
CA LEU A 183 9.24 16.30 -6.79
C LEU A 183 10.32 16.30 -7.87
N LYS A 184 11.37 15.50 -7.64
CA LYS A 184 12.43 15.31 -8.63
C LYS A 184 11.89 14.54 -9.85
N PRO A 185 12.26 14.91 -11.10
CA PRO A 185 11.74 14.28 -12.32
C PRO A 185 11.92 12.75 -12.41
N TYR A 186 12.96 12.19 -11.80
CA TYR A 186 13.17 10.74 -11.82
C TYR A 186 12.11 9.97 -11.03
N LEU A 187 11.45 10.59 -10.04
CA LEU A 187 10.39 9.94 -9.26
C LEU A 187 9.18 9.61 -10.14
N PHE A 188 8.89 10.45 -11.12
CA PHE A 188 7.86 10.17 -12.12
C PHE A 188 8.20 8.90 -12.92
N ARG A 189 9.45 8.80 -13.40
CA ARG A 189 9.92 7.62 -14.17
C ARG A 189 9.83 6.36 -13.33
N HIS A 190 10.23 6.41 -12.07
CA HIS A 190 10.15 5.26 -11.17
C HIS A 190 8.72 4.81 -10.92
N ARG A 191 7.75 5.74 -10.76
CA ARG A 191 6.33 5.40 -10.59
C ARG A 191 5.75 4.69 -11.81
N VAL A 192 6.07 5.19 -13.01
CA VAL A 192 5.66 4.56 -14.28
C VAL A 192 6.25 3.15 -14.38
N MET A 193 7.56 3.01 -14.17
CA MET A 193 8.24 1.71 -14.23
C MET A 193 7.64 0.72 -13.23
N TYR A 194 7.40 1.16 -11.99
CA TYR A 194 6.85 0.29 -10.95
C TYR A 194 5.41 -0.16 -11.28
N ALA A 195 4.56 0.75 -11.79
CA ALA A 195 3.20 0.39 -12.22
C ALA A 195 3.20 -0.63 -13.37
N ILE A 196 4.10 -0.46 -14.35
CA ILE A 196 4.27 -1.41 -15.46
C ILE A 196 4.74 -2.76 -14.94
N ILE A 197 5.76 -2.79 -14.06
CA ILE A 197 6.28 -4.03 -13.48
C ILE A 197 5.18 -4.77 -12.73
N ILE A 198 4.42 -4.10 -11.86
CA ILE A 198 3.31 -4.72 -11.13
C ILE A 198 2.28 -5.28 -12.10
N TYR A 199 1.89 -4.51 -13.13
CA TYR A 199 0.92 -4.98 -14.11
C TYR A 199 1.38 -6.26 -14.82
N VAL A 200 2.65 -6.30 -15.25
CA VAL A 200 3.25 -7.49 -15.87
C VAL A 200 3.25 -8.67 -14.90
N LEU A 201 3.61 -8.47 -13.63
CA LEU A 201 3.57 -9.53 -12.62
C LEU A 201 2.14 -10.06 -12.40
N ILE A 202 1.13 -9.20 -12.46
CA ILE A 202 -0.29 -9.60 -12.39
C ILE A 202 -0.69 -10.40 -13.63
N GLN A 203 -0.28 -9.99 -14.84
CA GLN A 203 -0.55 -10.77 -16.04
C GLN A 203 0.15 -12.14 -16.01
N LEU A 204 1.39 -12.19 -15.50
CA LEU A 204 2.11 -13.44 -15.33
C LEU A 204 1.40 -14.35 -14.30
N TYR A 205 0.90 -13.78 -13.21
CA TYR A 205 0.09 -14.53 -12.24
C TYR A 205 -1.17 -15.11 -12.89
N ASN A 206 -1.90 -14.30 -13.67
CA ASN A 206 -3.09 -14.74 -14.38
C ASN A 206 -2.80 -15.89 -15.35
N LEU A 207 -1.67 -15.80 -16.07
CA LEU A 207 -1.23 -16.85 -16.99
C LEU A 207 -0.88 -18.14 -16.24
N VAL A 208 -0.07 -18.05 -15.18
CA VAL A 208 0.49 -19.22 -14.48
C VAL A 208 -0.54 -19.90 -13.58
N PHE A 209 -1.38 -19.13 -12.89
CA PHE A 209 -2.25 -19.65 -11.83
C PHE A 209 -3.73 -19.68 -12.18
N LEU A 210 -4.19 -18.85 -13.12
CA LEU A 210 -5.60 -18.80 -13.52
C LEU A 210 -5.86 -19.42 -14.90
N ASN A 211 -4.81 -19.90 -15.58
CA ASN A 211 -4.88 -20.44 -16.95
C ASN A 211 -5.64 -19.53 -17.93
N LEU A 212 -5.53 -18.21 -17.74
CA LEU A 212 -6.11 -17.25 -18.66
C LEU A 212 -5.24 -17.12 -19.91
N ASP A 213 -5.88 -17.02 -21.07
CA ASP A 213 -5.17 -16.91 -22.35
C ASP A 213 -4.27 -15.68 -22.39
N PHE A 214 -3.05 -15.89 -22.87
CA PHE A 214 -2.07 -14.83 -23.07
C PHE A 214 -2.21 -14.22 -24.46
N SER A 215 -2.42 -12.91 -24.52
CA SER A 215 -2.35 -12.14 -25.76
C SER A 215 -1.40 -10.96 -25.62
N VAL A 216 -0.55 -10.75 -26.62
CA VAL A 216 0.35 -9.58 -26.68
C VAL A 216 -0.45 -8.28 -26.67
N ASP A 217 -1.60 -8.24 -27.36
CA ASP A 217 -2.49 -7.08 -27.40
C ASP A 217 -3.00 -6.69 -26.01
N THR A 218 -3.18 -7.70 -25.15
CA THR A 218 -3.62 -7.51 -23.76
C THR A 218 -2.55 -6.81 -22.93
N ILE A 219 -1.27 -7.13 -23.14
CA ILE A 219 -0.16 -6.42 -22.48
C ILE A 219 -0.04 -5.00 -23.02
N VAL A 220 -0.04 -4.85 -24.34
CA VAL A 220 0.14 -3.55 -25.01
C VAL A 220 -0.95 -2.56 -24.58
N SER A 221 -2.22 -2.98 -24.62
CA SER A 221 -3.36 -2.16 -24.18
C SER A 221 -3.27 -1.81 -22.69
N GLY A 222 -2.82 -2.74 -21.84
CA GLY A 222 -2.60 -2.50 -20.42
C GLY A 222 -1.52 -1.46 -20.13
N ILE A 223 -0.38 -1.56 -20.82
CA ILE A 223 0.72 -0.59 -20.69
C ILE A 223 0.26 0.79 -21.16
N PHE A 224 -0.43 0.86 -22.30
CA PHE A 224 -1.00 2.11 -22.81
C PHE A 224 -1.93 2.76 -21.78
N LEU A 225 -2.80 1.96 -21.17
CA LEU A 225 -3.74 2.43 -20.17
C LEU A 225 -3.04 2.94 -18.90
N ILE A 226 -1.98 2.26 -18.44
CA ILE A 226 -1.17 2.71 -17.31
C ILE A 226 -0.52 4.07 -17.60
N LEU A 227 0.01 4.25 -18.81
CA LEU A 227 0.60 5.52 -19.23
C LEU A 227 -0.45 6.64 -19.26
N LEU A 228 -1.63 6.36 -19.84
CA LEU A 228 -2.75 7.29 -19.91
C LEU A 228 -3.20 7.73 -18.50
N ILE A 229 -3.47 6.77 -17.62
CA ILE A 229 -3.89 7.04 -16.24
C ILE A 229 -2.79 7.78 -15.48
N THR A 230 -1.52 7.41 -15.68
CA THR A 230 -0.40 8.12 -15.02
C THR A 230 -0.31 9.57 -15.47
N GLY A 231 -0.57 9.86 -16.75
CA GLY A 231 -0.67 11.23 -17.26
C GLY A 231 -1.81 12.01 -16.60
N ILE A 232 -3.03 11.44 -16.59
CA ILE A 232 -4.22 12.08 -16.01
C ILE A 232 -4.03 12.34 -14.51
N THR A 233 -3.48 11.38 -13.77
CA THR A 233 -3.27 11.46 -12.31
C THR A 233 -2.12 12.39 -11.92
N TYR A 234 -1.34 12.89 -12.89
CA TYR A 234 -0.35 13.93 -12.67
C TYR A 234 -0.93 15.36 -12.76
N ILE A 235 -2.09 15.53 -13.39
CA ILE A 235 -2.77 16.83 -13.51
C ILE A 235 -2.97 17.49 -12.13
N PRO A 236 -3.43 16.79 -11.08
CA PRO A 236 -3.53 17.36 -9.73
C PRO A 236 -2.23 17.94 -9.19
N PHE A 237 -1.07 17.36 -9.50
CA PHE A 237 0.24 17.89 -9.06
C PHE A 237 0.59 19.23 -9.73
N LEU A 238 0.06 19.47 -10.94
CA LEU A 238 0.22 20.75 -11.64
C LEU A 238 -0.76 21.81 -11.14
N ILE A 239 -1.95 21.39 -10.73
CA ILE A 239 -3.02 22.27 -10.25
C ILE A 239 -2.81 22.67 -8.78
N TYR A 240 -2.37 21.74 -7.93
CA TYR A 240 -2.25 21.91 -6.48
C TYR A 240 -1.44 23.15 -6.05
N PRO A 241 -0.25 23.44 -6.62
CA PRO A 241 0.53 24.63 -6.25
C PRO A 241 -0.17 25.96 -6.54
N ARG A 242 -1.18 25.99 -7.41
CA ARG A 242 -1.97 27.19 -7.69
C ARG A 242 -2.89 27.56 -6.54
N TYR A 243 -3.32 26.57 -5.75
CA TYR A 243 -4.22 26.75 -4.60
C TYR A 243 -3.46 26.81 -3.27
N PHE A 244 -2.31 26.13 -3.16
CA PHE A 244 -1.51 26.05 -1.95
C PHE A 244 -0.06 26.44 -2.27
N LYS A 245 0.29 27.71 -2.01
CA LYS A 245 1.62 28.28 -2.28
C LYS A 245 2.59 27.98 -1.13
N ASN A 246 3.88 27.88 -1.46
CA ASN A 246 4.98 27.94 -0.50
C ASN A 246 5.00 29.32 0.20
N GLU A 247 4.84 29.37 1.52
CA GLU A 247 5.14 30.59 2.30
C GLU A 247 6.64 30.95 2.30
N VAL A 248 7.49 30.05 1.81
CA VAL A 248 8.97 30.14 1.87
C VAL A 248 9.58 31.21 0.95
N SER A 249 8.80 31.93 0.12
CA SER A 249 9.38 32.94 -0.80
C SER A 249 9.46 34.37 -0.27
N ASN A 250 8.95 34.66 0.94
CA ASN A 250 9.01 36.01 1.51
C ASN A 250 10.20 36.26 2.46
N ASP A 251 10.75 35.23 3.11
CA ASP A 251 11.88 35.43 4.05
C ASP A 251 13.24 35.57 3.36
N GLU A 252 13.47 34.92 2.21
CA GLU A 252 14.72 35.09 1.45
C GLU A 252 14.81 36.46 0.78
N ARG A 253 13.66 37.10 0.49
CA ARG A 253 13.63 38.46 -0.06
C ARG A 253 14.02 39.50 1.00
N ASN A 254 13.51 39.36 2.23
CA ASN A 254 13.83 40.26 3.34
C ASN A 254 15.29 40.12 3.83
N ASN A 255 15.89 38.92 3.81
CA ASN A 255 17.30 38.76 4.20
C ASN A 255 18.29 39.28 3.15
N SER A 256 17.89 39.46 1.89
CA SER A 256 18.76 40.04 0.86
C SER A 256 18.83 41.58 0.89
N GLU A 257 17.88 42.24 1.55
CA GLU A 257 17.88 43.69 1.74
C GLU A 257 18.60 44.14 3.02
N ILE A 258 18.76 43.25 4.01
CA ILE A 258 19.39 43.58 5.30
C ILE A 258 20.93 43.50 5.27
N ILE A 259 21.54 42.89 4.24
CA ILE A 259 23.01 42.73 4.11
C ILE A 259 23.61 43.76 3.13
N LYS A 260 22.97 44.93 2.98
CA LYS A 260 23.49 46.04 2.17
C LYS A 260 23.60 47.35 2.96
N TYR A 261 24.27 47.33 4.12
CA TYR A 261 24.90 48.52 4.71
C TYR A 261 26.13 48.12 5.51
#